data_AF-A0A2E3DXC6-F1
#
_entry.id   AF-A0A2E3DXC6-F1
#
_cell.length_a   1.000
_cell.length_b   1.000
_cell.length_c   1.000
_cell.angle_alpha   90.00
_cell.angle_beta   90.00
_cell.angle_gamma   90.00
#
_symmetry.space_group_name_H-M   'P 1'
#
loop_
_entity.id
_entity.type
_entity.pdbx_description
1 polymer ?
#
loop_
_entity_poly.entity_id
_entity_poly.type
_entity_poly.pdbx_seq_one_letter_code
_entity_poly.pdbx_strand_id
1 'polypeptide(L)'
;MQRITTITITKTVIFSILGILFILPQLISANHFSEKEINNQIKELDSYLQSGEMTEEDYQTKKNWLYKIHEEQDLTDSDKSKSIISILWSFLGITILISLIIFGTIHYRKQKNTKSYNDWRNSEILAELITSWGNKANPIEIWDQYKYEVERKLETSWITKSIGFVEIIEGPIKWANITYRSRSDRTPPQWKLILGIPDNTVPLEHDKVDLRPKRKRTFPLFGKVIGVEWKGNDFGLGLLGRYRDDSFINDTIAKIGKLQSIETHPNIYQGWTIDLRYINEDLWKLSQKIAKYNLDSHR
;
A
#
# COMPACT_ATOMS: atom_id res chain seq x y z
N MET A 1 1.58 -16.61 -1.99
CA MET A 1 2.14 -16.63 -3.37
C MET A 1 1.88 -15.36 -4.19
N GLN A 2 0.71 -14.70 -4.11
CA GLN A 2 0.37 -13.58 -5.03
C GLN A 2 1.17 -12.25 -4.88
N ARG A 3 1.81 -11.98 -3.72
CA ARG A 3 2.63 -10.75 -3.54
C ARG A 3 4.01 -10.82 -4.19
N ILE A 4 4.54 -12.03 -4.37
CA ILE A 4 5.84 -12.23 -5.03
C ILE A 4 5.67 -11.91 -6.52
N THR A 5 4.57 -12.35 -7.13
CA THR A 5 4.27 -12.11 -8.55
C THR A 5 4.19 -10.63 -8.92
N THR A 6 3.58 -9.78 -8.09
CA THR A 6 3.47 -8.34 -8.40
C THR A 6 4.81 -7.61 -8.37
N ILE A 7 5.68 -7.94 -7.40
CA ILE A 7 7.02 -7.34 -7.29
C ILE A 7 7.92 -7.81 -8.44
N THR A 8 7.80 -9.09 -8.83
CA THR A 8 8.53 -9.63 -9.97
C THR A 8 8.12 -8.94 -11.26
N ILE A 9 6.81 -8.75 -11.50
CA ILE A 9 6.30 -8.08 -12.71
C ILE A 9 6.81 -6.62 -12.82
N THR A 10 6.80 -5.84 -11.74
CA THR A 10 7.30 -4.45 -11.78
C THR A 10 8.80 -4.38 -12.07
N LYS A 11 9.59 -5.30 -11.51
CA LYS A 11 11.03 -5.38 -11.80
C LYS A 11 11.29 -5.79 -13.25
N THR A 12 10.56 -6.78 -13.77
CA THR A 12 10.70 -7.24 -15.16
C THR A 12 10.40 -6.13 -16.15
N VAL A 13 9.33 -5.34 -15.93
CA VAL A 13 8.97 -4.22 -16.82
C VAL A 13 10.06 -3.13 -16.85
N ILE A 14 10.65 -2.79 -15.70
CA ILE A 14 11.73 -1.78 -15.63
C ILE A 14 13.00 -2.28 -16.33
N PHE A 15 13.36 -3.55 -16.15
CA PHE A 15 14.53 -4.14 -16.81
C PHE A 15 14.35 -4.24 -18.34
N SER A 16 13.14 -4.54 -18.82
CA SER A 16 12.85 -4.55 -20.27
C SER A 16 12.99 -3.16 -20.90
N ILE A 17 12.53 -2.11 -20.22
CA ILE A 17 12.62 -0.72 -20.71
C ILE A 17 14.09 -0.26 -20.76
N LEU A 18 14.88 -0.56 -19.72
CA LEU A 18 16.30 -0.22 -19.66
C LEU A 18 17.13 -1.00 -20.71
N GLY A 19 16.81 -2.27 -20.94
CA GLY A 19 17.48 -3.08 -21.98
C GLY A 19 17.26 -2.53 -23.38
N ILE A 20 16.04 -2.07 -23.70
CA ILE A 20 15.72 -1.46 -24.99
C ILE A 20 16.49 -0.14 -25.18
N LEU A 21 16.58 0.69 -24.13
CA LEU A 21 17.34 1.95 -24.17
C LEU A 21 18.86 1.73 -24.32
N PHE A 22 19.39 0.59 -23.87
CA PHE A 22 20.83 0.29 -23.94
C PHE A 22 21.26 -0.29 -25.29
N ILE A 23 20.37 -1.02 -25.99
CA ILE A 23 20.67 -1.64 -27.29
C ILE A 23 20.48 -0.65 -28.45
N LEU A 24 19.59 0.32 -28.30
CA LEU A 24 19.26 1.31 -29.35
C LEU A 24 20.48 2.09 -29.90
N PRO A 25 21.38 2.63 -29.06
CA PRO A 25 22.53 3.38 -29.55
C PRO A 25 23.52 2.52 -30.34
N GLN A 26 23.63 1.23 -29.99
CA GLN A 26 24.57 0.32 -30.64
C GLN A 26 24.10 -0.14 -32.02
N LEU A 27 22.78 -0.29 -32.21
CA LEU A 27 22.19 -0.59 -33.53
C LEU A 27 22.29 0.56 -34.53
N ILE A 28 22.31 1.81 -34.05
CA ILE A 28 22.42 3.01 -34.92
C ILE A 28 23.89 3.27 -35.32
N SER A 29 24.86 2.86 -34.51
CA SER A 29 26.28 3.18 -34.74
C SER A 29 27.05 2.24 -35.68
N ALA A 30 26.46 1.13 -36.14
CA ALA A 30 27.26 0.00 -36.64
C ALA A 30 27.60 -0.02 -38.15
N ASN A 31 27.12 0.91 -39.00
CA ASN A 31 27.32 0.80 -40.46
C ASN A 31 27.70 2.09 -41.22
N HIS A 32 28.08 3.17 -40.54
CA HIS A 32 28.36 4.46 -41.21
C HIS A 32 29.86 4.57 -41.56
N PHE A 33 30.22 4.66 -42.84
CA PHE A 33 31.46 5.38 -43.20
C PHE A 33 31.16 6.86 -42.92
N SER A 34 31.85 7.44 -41.95
CA SER A 34 31.62 8.84 -41.61
C SER A 34 32.08 9.74 -42.77
N GLU A 35 31.46 10.93 -42.94
CA GLU A 35 31.99 11.95 -43.87
C GLU A 35 33.48 12.20 -43.66
N LYS A 36 33.94 12.04 -42.41
CA LYS A 36 35.35 12.16 -42.03
C LYS A 36 36.22 11.06 -42.66
N GLU A 37 35.76 9.82 -42.75
CA GLU A 37 36.49 8.73 -43.39
C GLU A 37 36.52 8.87 -44.91
N ILE A 38 35.41 9.29 -45.53
CA ILE A 38 35.38 9.59 -46.98
C ILE A 38 36.38 10.70 -47.29
N ASN A 39 36.37 11.78 -46.50
CA ASN A 39 37.33 12.88 -46.68
C ASN A 39 38.79 12.44 -46.45
N ASN A 40 39.05 11.48 -45.56
CA ASN A 40 40.39 10.93 -45.39
C ASN A 40 40.82 10.07 -46.58
N GLN A 41 39.92 9.25 -47.14
CA GLN A 41 40.23 8.46 -48.33
C GLN A 41 40.44 9.34 -49.57
N ILE A 42 39.68 10.42 -49.73
CA ILE A 42 39.90 11.40 -50.82
C ILE A 42 41.29 12.05 -50.68
N LYS A 43 41.71 12.43 -49.47
CA LYS A 43 43.06 12.97 -49.25
C LYS A 43 44.16 11.97 -49.60
N GLU A 44 43.92 10.68 -49.37
CA GLU A 44 44.86 9.63 -49.77
C GLU A 44 44.93 9.51 -51.30
N LEU A 45 43.77 9.53 -51.98
CA LEU A 45 43.69 9.56 -53.44
C LEU A 45 44.40 10.78 -54.04
N ASP A 46 44.26 11.96 -53.41
CA ASP A 46 44.96 13.18 -53.83
C ASP A 46 46.49 13.00 -53.75
N SER A 47 46.99 12.31 -52.72
CA SER A 47 48.42 12.01 -52.56
C SER A 47 48.95 11.06 -53.66
N TYR A 48 48.17 10.04 -54.03
CA TYR A 48 48.53 9.11 -55.11
C TYR A 48 48.50 9.78 -56.50
N LEU A 49 47.58 10.71 -56.72
CA LEU A 49 47.55 11.50 -57.96
C LEU A 49 48.76 12.44 -58.06
N GLN A 50 49.11 13.14 -56.97
CA GLN A 50 50.24 14.08 -56.94
C GLN A 50 51.60 13.41 -57.11
N SER A 51 51.76 12.17 -56.64
CA SER A 51 52.98 11.37 -56.82
C SER A 51 53.12 10.78 -58.22
N GLY A 52 52.08 10.86 -59.05
CA GLY A 52 52.04 10.25 -60.38
C GLY A 52 51.81 8.73 -60.36
N GLU A 53 51.48 8.16 -59.19
CA GLU A 53 51.19 6.73 -59.01
C GLU A 53 49.79 6.34 -59.51
N MET A 54 48.94 7.32 -59.81
CA MET A 54 47.57 7.13 -60.27
C MET A 54 47.24 8.13 -61.39
N THR A 55 46.49 7.67 -62.40
CA THR A 55 46.04 8.53 -63.49
C THR A 55 44.85 9.39 -63.07
N GLU A 56 44.65 10.54 -63.73
CA GLU A 56 43.50 11.41 -63.47
C GLU A 56 42.16 10.69 -63.72
N GLU A 57 42.11 9.82 -64.73
CA GLU A 57 40.91 9.03 -65.05
C GLU A 57 40.58 8.01 -63.93
N ASP A 58 41.60 7.34 -63.40
CA ASP A 58 41.44 6.42 -62.27
C ASP A 58 41.05 7.15 -60.98
N TYR A 59 41.61 8.34 -60.75
CA TYR A 59 41.25 9.20 -59.63
C TYR A 59 39.77 9.58 -59.66
N GLN A 60 39.27 10.09 -60.80
CA GLN A 60 37.87 10.51 -60.94
C GLN A 60 36.91 9.32 -60.82
N THR A 61 37.27 8.17 -61.40
CA THR A 61 36.49 6.92 -61.25
C THR A 61 36.35 6.51 -59.78
N LYS A 62 37.47 6.48 -59.03
CA LYS A 62 37.45 6.09 -57.61
C LYS A 62 36.74 7.10 -56.72
N LYS A 63 36.93 8.39 -56.97
CA LYS A 63 36.25 9.47 -56.23
C LYS A 63 34.74 9.42 -56.43
N ASN A 64 34.28 9.25 -57.67
CA ASN A 64 32.85 9.12 -57.97
C ASN A 64 32.24 7.85 -57.35
N TRP A 65 32.99 6.74 -57.31
CA TRP A 65 32.57 5.53 -56.62
C TRP A 65 32.38 5.75 -55.10
N LEU A 66 33.29 6.47 -54.44
CA LEU A 66 33.18 6.81 -53.02
C LEU A 66 31.95 7.66 -52.72
N TYR A 67 31.68 8.68 -53.53
CA TYR A 67 30.48 9.51 -53.36
C TYR A 67 29.19 8.74 -53.64
N LYS A 68 29.18 7.90 -54.68
CA LYS A 68 28.00 7.09 -55.03
C LYS A 68 27.63 6.10 -53.93
N ILE A 69 28.61 5.48 -53.27
CA ILE A 69 28.35 4.59 -52.11
C ILE A 69 27.76 5.37 -50.94
N HIS A 70 28.26 6.58 -50.68
CA HIS A 70 27.72 7.42 -49.62
C HIS A 70 26.26 7.80 -49.87
N GLU A 71 25.94 8.21 -51.10
CA GLU A 71 24.60 8.63 -51.50
C GLU A 71 23.59 7.46 -51.50
N GLU A 72 24.01 6.27 -51.98
CA GLU A 72 23.18 5.06 -51.93
C GLU A 72 22.94 4.58 -50.48
N GLN A 73 23.92 4.74 -49.58
CA GLN A 73 23.77 4.38 -48.17
C GLN A 73 22.82 5.33 -47.41
N ASP A 74 22.92 6.65 -47.61
CA ASP A 74 22.06 7.65 -46.96
C ASP A 74 20.56 7.44 -47.25
N LEU A 75 20.23 7.03 -48.49
CA LEU A 75 18.85 6.71 -48.88
C LEU A 75 18.32 5.46 -48.17
N THR A 76 19.14 4.41 -48.03
CA THR A 76 18.73 3.17 -47.36
C THR A 76 18.59 3.30 -45.84
N ASP A 77 19.37 4.19 -45.21
CA ASP A 77 19.30 4.43 -43.77
C ASP A 77 18.14 5.35 -43.39
N SER A 78 17.74 6.29 -44.25
CA SER A 78 16.52 7.09 -44.07
C SER A 78 15.25 6.23 -43.97
N ASP A 79 15.11 5.24 -44.84
CA ASP A 79 13.93 4.35 -44.85
C ASP A 79 13.96 3.31 -43.72
N LYS A 80 15.14 2.77 -43.38
CA LYS A 80 15.30 1.90 -42.19
C LYS A 80 15.00 2.64 -40.89
N SER A 81 15.49 3.89 -40.76
CA SER A 81 15.27 4.72 -39.58
C SER A 81 13.78 5.00 -39.34
N LYS A 82 13.02 5.36 -40.40
CA LYS A 82 11.56 5.55 -40.31
C LYS A 82 10.83 4.27 -39.89
N SER A 83 11.24 3.11 -40.39
CA SER A 83 10.67 1.81 -40.01
C SER A 83 10.93 1.48 -38.53
N ILE A 84 12.16 1.69 -38.06
CA ILE A 84 12.53 1.48 -36.65
C ILE A 84 11.76 2.41 -35.71
N ILE A 85 11.62 3.69 -36.07
CA ILE A 85 10.85 4.66 -35.27
C ILE A 85 9.37 4.25 -35.16
N SER A 86 8.76 3.78 -36.26
CA SER A 86 7.38 3.27 -36.26
C SER A 86 7.18 2.06 -35.33
N ILE A 87 8.13 1.12 -35.36
CA ILE A 87 8.13 -0.04 -34.46
C ILE A 87 8.25 0.41 -33.00
N LEU A 88 9.09 1.40 -32.70
CA LEU A 88 9.28 1.93 -31.34
C LEU A 88 8.03 2.61 -30.79
N TRP A 89 7.33 3.41 -31.59
CA TRP A 89 6.06 4.02 -31.19
C TRP A 89 4.98 2.97 -30.90
N SER A 90 4.97 1.87 -31.66
CA SER A 90 4.07 0.75 -31.45
C SER A 90 4.33 0.05 -30.11
N PHE A 91 5.60 -0.19 -29.76
CA PHE A 91 5.96 -0.74 -28.45
C PHE A 91 5.63 0.21 -27.29
N LEU A 92 5.87 1.52 -27.45
CA LEU A 92 5.54 2.52 -26.43
C LEU A 92 4.03 2.52 -26.14
N GLY A 93 3.19 2.50 -27.18
CA GLY A 93 1.74 2.41 -27.03
C GLY A 93 1.26 1.17 -26.27
N ILE A 94 1.84 0.00 -26.60
CA ILE A 94 1.50 -1.28 -25.92
C ILE A 94 1.90 -1.24 -24.44
N THR A 95 3.08 -0.72 -24.10
CA THR A 95 3.53 -0.65 -22.70
C THR A 95 2.69 0.29 -21.84
N ILE A 96 2.24 1.42 -22.41
CA ILE A 96 1.32 2.36 -21.73
C ILE A 96 -0.04 1.68 -21.49
N LEU A 97 -0.57 0.97 -22.50
CA LEU A 97 -1.84 0.25 -22.39
C LEU A 97 -1.81 -0.82 -21.30
N ILE A 98 -0.75 -1.66 -21.28
CA ILE A 98 -0.56 -2.70 -20.26
C ILE A 98 -0.46 -2.06 -18.86
N SER A 99 0.27 -0.95 -18.73
CA SER A 99 0.41 -0.23 -17.46
C SER A 99 -0.93 0.30 -16.96
N LEU A 100 -1.78 0.84 -17.85
CA LEU A 100 -3.13 1.30 -17.52
C LEU A 100 -4.05 0.14 -17.10
N ILE A 101 -3.97 -1.02 -17.76
CA ILE A 101 -4.75 -2.21 -17.39
C ILE A 101 -4.31 -2.74 -16.01
N ILE A 102 -3.01 -2.81 -15.74
CA ILE A 102 -2.48 -3.23 -14.44
C ILE A 102 -2.89 -2.23 -13.34
N PHE A 103 -2.76 -0.93 -13.61
CA PHE A 103 -3.16 0.11 -12.65
C PHE A 103 -4.66 0.07 -12.38
N GLY A 104 -5.48 -0.05 -13.43
CA GLY A 104 -6.94 -0.18 -13.35
C GLY A 104 -7.38 -1.42 -12.57
N THR A 105 -6.77 -2.58 -12.82
CA THR A 105 -7.09 -3.83 -12.09
C THR A 105 -6.67 -3.78 -10.62
N ILE A 106 -5.52 -3.18 -10.29
CA ILE A 106 -5.09 -2.94 -8.90
C ILE A 106 -6.05 -1.97 -8.20
N HIS A 107 -6.41 -0.87 -8.86
CA HIS A 107 -7.31 0.14 -8.31
C HIS A 107 -8.73 -0.42 -8.11
N TYR A 108 -9.23 -1.19 -9.08
CA TYR A 108 -10.53 -1.87 -9.02
C TYR A 108 -10.60 -2.91 -7.90
N ARG A 109 -9.56 -3.75 -7.75
CA ARG A 109 -9.49 -4.73 -6.64
C ARG A 109 -9.41 -4.05 -5.27
N LYS A 110 -8.68 -2.94 -5.17
CA LYS A 110 -8.62 -2.13 -3.94
C LYS A 110 -10.00 -1.55 -3.60
N GLN A 111 -10.76 -1.11 -4.60
CA GLN A 111 -12.12 -0.58 -4.42
C GLN A 111 -13.13 -1.65 -3.99
N LYS A 112 -13.08 -2.85 -4.59
CA LYS A 112 -14.00 -3.95 -4.27
C LYS A 112 -13.78 -4.51 -2.86
N ASN A 113 -12.53 -4.57 -2.38
CA ASN A 113 -12.22 -4.91 -0.99
C ASN A 113 -12.60 -3.82 0.02
N THR A 114 -12.81 -2.57 -0.41
CA THR A 114 -13.25 -1.49 0.49
C THR A 114 -14.76 -1.33 0.59
N LYS A 115 -15.55 -1.90 -0.32
CA LYS A 115 -17.01 -1.66 -0.38
C LYS A 115 -17.79 -2.44 0.68
N SER A 116 -17.38 -3.67 1.02
CA SER A 116 -17.95 -4.45 2.14
C SER A 116 -17.41 -4.02 3.52
N TYR A 117 -16.27 -3.34 3.54
CA TYR A 117 -15.50 -3.07 4.77
C TYR A 117 -15.85 -1.75 5.47
N ASN A 118 -16.64 -0.89 4.83
CA ASN A 118 -16.96 0.44 5.33
C ASN A 118 -18.37 0.57 5.96
N ASP A 119 -19.16 -0.50 5.96
CA ASP A 119 -20.59 -0.42 6.30
C ASP A 119 -20.92 -0.72 7.77
N TRP A 120 -19.92 -1.10 8.58
CA TRP A 120 -20.06 -1.28 10.03
C TRP A 120 -20.50 -0.02 10.79
N ARG A 121 -20.60 1.13 10.11
CA ARG A 121 -20.96 2.43 10.67
C ARG A 121 -22.46 2.56 10.95
N ASN A 122 -23.24 1.56 10.56
CA ASN A 122 -24.62 1.35 10.97
C ASN A 122 -24.66 0.25 12.05
N SER A 123 -25.36 0.48 13.16
CA SER A 123 -25.48 -0.48 14.26
C SER A 123 -26.18 -1.78 13.87
N GLU A 124 -27.16 -1.75 12.95
CA GLU A 124 -27.84 -2.95 12.45
C GLU A 124 -26.85 -3.84 11.69
N ILE A 125 -26.12 -3.24 10.75
CA ILE A 125 -25.10 -3.95 9.95
C ILE A 125 -23.99 -4.49 10.86
N LEU A 126 -23.56 -3.72 11.86
CA LEU A 126 -22.58 -4.18 12.82
C LEU A 126 -23.10 -5.38 13.64
N ALA A 127 -24.35 -5.34 14.09
CA ALA A 127 -24.98 -6.44 14.83
C ALA A 127 -25.11 -7.70 13.96
N GLU A 128 -25.50 -7.56 12.69
CA GLU A 128 -25.53 -8.66 11.72
C GLU A 128 -24.15 -9.27 11.49
N LEU A 129 -23.11 -8.43 11.33
CA LEU A 129 -21.73 -8.89 11.19
C LEU A 129 -21.27 -9.69 12.41
N ILE A 130 -21.48 -9.17 13.61
CA ILE A 130 -21.10 -9.85 14.86
C ILE A 130 -21.86 -11.18 15.00
N THR A 131 -23.15 -11.19 14.66
CA THR A 131 -23.98 -12.41 14.64
C THR A 131 -23.46 -13.42 13.63
N SER A 132 -23.06 -12.98 12.42
CA SER A 132 -22.45 -13.84 11.41
C SER A 132 -21.11 -14.45 11.84
N TRP A 133 -20.41 -13.81 12.79
CA TRP A 133 -19.16 -14.31 13.38
C TRP A 133 -19.38 -15.18 14.62
N GLY A 134 -20.63 -15.52 14.94
CA GLY A 134 -20.99 -16.49 15.97
C GLY A 134 -21.27 -15.91 17.35
N ASN A 135 -21.57 -14.62 17.46
CA ASN A 135 -21.98 -13.99 18.72
C ASN A 135 -23.33 -13.29 18.54
N LYS A 136 -24.33 -13.66 19.34
CA LYS A 136 -25.61 -12.95 19.30
C LYS A 136 -25.44 -11.46 19.67
N ALA A 137 -25.84 -10.57 18.76
CA ALA A 137 -25.77 -9.12 18.96
C ALA A 137 -27.03 -8.44 18.43
N ASN A 138 -27.46 -7.39 19.13
CA ASN A 138 -28.65 -6.61 18.78
C ASN A 138 -28.29 -5.14 18.63
N PRO A 139 -28.74 -4.46 17.56
CA PRO A 139 -28.66 -3.01 17.50
C PRO A 139 -29.54 -2.42 18.61
N ILE A 140 -29.07 -1.35 19.25
CA ILE A 140 -29.87 -0.62 20.22
C ILE A 140 -30.51 0.57 19.52
N GLU A 141 -31.83 0.66 19.58
CA GLU A 141 -32.57 1.82 19.10
C GLU A 141 -32.11 3.09 19.81
N ILE A 142 -32.10 4.20 19.09
CA ILE A 142 -31.60 5.49 19.63
C ILE A 142 -32.27 5.85 20.96
N TRP A 143 -33.56 5.54 21.09
CA TRP A 143 -34.35 5.85 22.28
C TRP A 143 -34.05 4.95 23.48
N ASP A 144 -33.42 3.79 23.29
CA ASP A 144 -33.03 2.85 24.36
C ASP A 144 -31.57 3.02 24.79
N GLN A 145 -30.83 3.95 24.17
CA GLN A 145 -29.42 4.21 24.49
C GLN A 145 -29.20 4.82 25.88
N TYR A 146 -30.24 5.32 26.56
CA TYR A 146 -30.13 5.85 27.93
C TYR A 146 -29.64 4.78 28.92
N LYS A 147 -29.92 3.49 28.65
CA LYS A 147 -29.41 2.36 29.44
C LYS A 147 -27.87 2.28 29.42
N TYR A 148 -27.24 2.85 28.40
CA TYR A 148 -25.82 2.81 28.14
C TYR A 148 -25.18 4.20 28.21
N GLU A 149 -25.74 5.11 29.02
CA GLU A 149 -25.33 6.52 29.01
C GLU A 149 -23.85 6.73 29.39
N VAL A 150 -23.33 5.91 30.31
CA VAL A 150 -21.91 5.94 30.70
C VAL A 150 -21.04 5.45 29.54
N GLU A 151 -21.37 4.31 28.96
CA GLU A 151 -20.66 3.67 27.85
C GLU A 151 -20.67 4.55 26.58
N ARG A 152 -21.81 5.19 26.31
CA ARG A 152 -21.98 6.16 25.23
C ARG A 152 -21.07 7.37 25.44
N LYS A 153 -20.84 7.75 26.69
CA LYS A 153 -20.02 8.90 27.11
C LYS A 153 -18.51 8.67 27.14
N LEU A 154 -18.05 7.42 27.21
CA LEU A 154 -16.62 7.09 27.37
C LEU A 154 -15.67 7.73 26.36
N GLU A 155 -16.15 8.04 25.17
CA GLU A 155 -15.36 8.71 24.12
C GLU A 155 -16.18 9.76 23.34
N THR A 156 -17.39 10.11 23.82
CA THR A 156 -18.09 11.25 23.27
C THR A 156 -17.57 12.54 23.89
N SER A 157 -17.29 13.49 23.02
CA SER A 157 -16.84 14.83 23.38
C SER A 157 -17.62 15.82 22.53
N TRP A 158 -17.32 17.10 22.69
CA TRP A 158 -17.89 18.12 21.80
C TRP A 158 -17.52 17.90 20.32
N ILE A 159 -16.45 17.14 20.01
CA ILE A 159 -15.98 16.85 18.64
C ILE A 159 -16.39 15.45 18.14
N THR A 160 -16.55 14.49 19.05
CA THR A 160 -16.83 13.09 18.74
C THR A 160 -18.23 12.72 19.23
N LYS A 161 -19.10 12.25 18.34
CA LYS A 161 -20.48 11.87 18.65
C LYS A 161 -20.67 10.36 18.52
N SER A 162 -21.46 9.78 19.42
CA SER A 162 -21.99 8.42 19.29
C SER A 162 -23.07 8.44 18.21
N ILE A 163 -23.01 7.51 17.26
CA ILE A 163 -23.96 7.43 16.14
C ILE A 163 -24.66 6.07 16.05
N GLY A 164 -24.23 5.08 16.83
CA GLY A 164 -24.84 3.76 16.87
C GLY A 164 -24.28 2.94 18.02
N PHE A 165 -25.11 2.10 18.59
CA PHE A 165 -24.75 1.27 19.72
C PHE A 165 -25.29 -0.14 19.50
N VAL A 166 -24.50 -1.15 19.87
CA VAL A 166 -24.84 -2.57 19.71
C VAL A 166 -24.64 -3.28 21.04
N GLU A 167 -25.67 -3.95 21.52
CA GLU A 167 -25.61 -4.86 22.67
C GLU A 167 -25.10 -6.22 22.19
N ILE A 168 -24.11 -6.77 22.88
CA ILE A 168 -23.52 -8.08 22.56
C ILE A 168 -23.83 -9.01 23.74
N ILE A 169 -24.64 -10.04 23.47
CA ILE A 169 -25.18 -10.92 24.52
C ILE A 169 -24.10 -11.92 24.97
N GLU A 170 -23.32 -12.42 24.02
CA GLU A 170 -22.40 -13.54 24.22
C GLU A 170 -20.93 -13.13 24.22
N GLY A 171 -20.16 -13.73 25.12
CA GLY A 171 -18.72 -13.47 25.25
C GLY A 171 -18.36 -12.34 26.21
N PRO A 172 -17.06 -12.05 26.37
CA PRO A 172 -16.54 -11.01 27.27
C PRO A 172 -16.82 -9.57 26.82
N ILE A 173 -16.95 -9.33 25.52
CA ILE A 173 -17.33 -8.01 25.00
C ILE A 173 -18.85 -7.89 25.08
N LYS A 174 -19.36 -6.87 25.79
CA LYS A 174 -20.80 -6.72 26.06
C LYS A 174 -21.48 -5.62 25.27
N TRP A 175 -20.71 -4.71 24.71
CA TRP A 175 -21.26 -3.66 23.87
C TRP A 175 -20.24 -3.14 22.87
N ALA A 176 -20.75 -2.52 21.82
CA ALA A 176 -19.96 -1.81 20.83
C ALA A 176 -20.59 -0.45 20.52
N ASN A 177 -19.78 0.60 20.58
CA ASN A 177 -20.19 1.98 20.29
C ASN A 177 -19.49 2.48 19.02
N ILE A 178 -20.29 2.91 18.05
CA ILE A 178 -19.84 3.53 16.81
C ILE A 178 -19.80 5.03 17.05
N THR A 179 -18.60 5.61 16.98
CA THR A 179 -18.42 7.05 17.13
C THR A 179 -17.90 7.70 15.85
N TYR A 180 -18.31 8.95 15.65
CA TYR A 180 -17.98 9.77 14.51
C TYR A 180 -17.45 11.13 14.96
N ARG A 181 -16.29 11.49 14.43
CA ARG A 181 -15.72 12.83 14.51
C ARG A 181 -15.89 13.53 13.16
N SER A 182 -16.58 14.66 13.18
CA SER A 182 -16.75 15.50 11.99
C SER A 182 -15.42 16.00 11.44
N ARG A 183 -15.41 16.24 10.13
CA ARG A 183 -14.28 16.87 9.45
C ARG A 183 -14.01 18.26 10.07
N SER A 184 -12.72 18.60 10.18
CA SER A 184 -12.25 19.96 10.40
C SER A 184 -11.32 20.36 9.25
N ASP A 185 -10.93 21.64 9.17
CA ASP A 185 -10.09 22.16 8.09
C ASP A 185 -8.78 21.38 7.90
N ARG A 186 -8.24 20.81 8.99
CA ARG A 186 -6.96 20.07 9.00
C ARG A 186 -7.10 18.58 9.26
N THR A 187 -8.27 18.08 9.64
CA THR A 187 -8.44 16.67 10.01
C THR A 187 -9.60 16.05 9.24
N PRO A 188 -9.38 14.94 8.50
CA PRO A 188 -10.45 14.23 7.82
C PRO A 188 -11.46 13.67 8.83
N PRO A 189 -12.69 13.35 8.39
CA PRO A 189 -13.65 12.67 9.25
C PRO A 189 -13.08 11.34 9.74
N GLN A 190 -13.36 10.99 10.99
CA GLN A 190 -12.86 9.77 11.61
C GLN A 190 -14.01 9.00 12.26
N TRP A 191 -14.08 7.72 11.95
CA TRP A 191 -14.94 6.77 12.65
C TRP A 191 -14.09 5.94 13.60
N LYS A 192 -14.60 5.69 14.80
CA LYS A 192 -14.06 4.69 15.70
C LYS A 192 -15.15 3.69 16.05
N LEU A 193 -14.72 2.47 16.32
CA LEU A 193 -15.52 1.45 16.99
C LEU A 193 -14.88 1.19 18.35
N ILE A 194 -15.66 1.37 19.41
CA ILE A 194 -15.21 1.13 20.78
C ILE A 194 -15.93 -0.11 21.26
N LEU A 195 -15.17 -1.12 21.65
CA LEU A 195 -15.70 -2.35 22.21
C LEU A 195 -15.54 -2.32 23.73
N GLY A 196 -16.61 -2.59 24.46
CA GLY A 196 -16.60 -2.57 25.93
C GLY A 196 -16.59 -3.94 26.57
N ILE A 197 -15.76 -4.08 27.59
CA ILE A 197 -15.55 -5.30 28.36
C ILE A 197 -15.76 -4.93 29.84
N PRO A 198 -16.98 -5.12 30.38
CA PRO A 198 -17.25 -4.88 31.79
C PRO A 198 -16.40 -5.82 32.64
N ASP A 199 -15.76 -5.27 33.68
CA ASP A 199 -14.92 -6.02 34.59
C ASP A 199 -15.02 -5.40 35.98
N ASN A 200 -15.79 -6.05 36.85
CA ASN A 200 -16.02 -5.58 38.22
C ASN A 200 -14.80 -5.76 39.13
N THR A 201 -13.74 -6.41 38.65
CA THR A 201 -12.47 -6.55 39.38
C THR A 201 -11.56 -5.34 39.17
N VAL A 202 -11.79 -4.54 38.12
CA VAL A 202 -11.14 -3.24 37.95
C VAL A 202 -11.76 -2.28 38.96
N PRO A 203 -11.00 -1.71 39.92
CA PRO A 203 -11.54 -0.69 40.82
C PRO A 203 -11.89 0.57 40.03
N LEU A 204 -12.84 1.38 40.53
CA LEU A 204 -13.17 2.67 39.89
C LEU A 204 -12.05 3.69 40.08
N GLU A 205 -11.39 3.66 41.23
CA GLU A 205 -10.25 4.52 41.53
C GLU A 205 -8.94 3.78 41.25
N HIS A 206 -8.29 4.13 40.14
CA HIS A 206 -7.02 3.56 39.72
C HIS A 206 -6.31 4.47 38.71
N ASP A 207 -5.04 4.16 38.44
CA ASP A 207 -4.32 4.79 37.35
C ASP A 207 -4.81 4.26 35.99
N LYS A 208 -4.98 5.17 35.02
CA LYS A 208 -5.43 4.80 33.68
C LYS A 208 -4.41 3.88 32.99
N VAL A 209 -4.81 2.63 32.76
CA VAL A 209 -4.13 1.74 31.81
C VAL A 209 -4.44 2.20 30.38
N ASP A 210 -3.41 2.40 29.56
CA ASP A 210 -3.53 2.72 28.12
C ASP A 210 -2.41 2.00 27.36
N LEU A 211 -2.79 0.92 26.67
CA LEU A 211 -1.89 0.02 25.96
C LEU A 211 -2.10 0.15 24.47
N ARG A 212 -1.02 0.44 23.73
CA ARG A 212 -1.08 0.72 22.29
C ARG A 212 -0.10 -0.12 21.49
N PRO A 213 -0.55 -0.81 20.42
CA PRO A 213 0.35 -1.46 19.51
C PRO A 213 0.95 -0.46 18.52
N LYS A 214 2.27 -0.48 18.37
CA LYS A 214 3.04 0.23 17.35
C LYS A 214 3.66 -0.77 16.39
N ARG A 215 3.18 -0.77 15.14
CA ARG A 215 3.77 -1.60 14.08
C ARG A 215 5.22 -1.17 13.80
N LYS A 216 6.16 -2.11 13.90
CA LYS A 216 7.55 -1.94 13.47
C LYS A 216 7.64 -2.21 11.97
N ARG A 217 8.31 -1.30 11.25
CA ARG A 217 8.53 -1.38 9.81
C ARG A 217 10.02 -1.43 9.52
N THR A 218 10.38 -2.05 8.39
CA THR A 218 11.76 -2.05 7.86
C THR A 218 12.31 -0.64 7.67
N PHE A 219 11.51 0.30 7.19
CA PHE A 219 11.84 1.72 7.23
C PHE A 219 10.76 2.50 8.02
N PRO A 220 11.13 3.56 8.78
CA PRO A 220 10.18 4.26 9.65
C PRO A 220 8.93 4.82 8.92
N LEU A 221 9.08 5.25 7.67
CA LEU A 221 7.98 5.85 6.88
C LEU A 221 7.35 4.89 5.86
N PHE A 222 8.12 3.94 5.33
CA PHE A 222 7.69 3.00 4.29
C PHE A 222 8.27 1.60 4.51
N GLY A 223 7.87 0.62 3.70
CA GLY A 223 8.40 -0.74 3.80
C GLY A 223 7.52 -1.71 4.59
N LYS A 224 7.97 -2.97 4.61
CA LYS A 224 7.25 -4.12 5.16
C LYS A 224 7.15 -4.02 6.69
N VAL A 225 5.99 -4.35 7.24
CA VAL A 225 5.80 -4.55 8.68
C VAL A 225 6.56 -5.81 9.09
N ILE A 226 7.46 -5.68 10.06
CA ILE A 226 8.33 -6.76 10.56
C ILE A 226 7.96 -7.22 11.97
N GLY A 227 7.06 -6.50 12.64
CA GLY A 227 6.59 -6.89 13.96
C GLY A 227 5.70 -5.83 14.60
N VAL A 228 5.37 -6.07 15.85
CA VAL A 228 4.56 -5.17 16.69
C VAL A 228 5.33 -4.89 17.98
N GLU A 229 5.33 -3.63 18.38
CA GLU A 229 5.83 -3.17 19.66
C GLU A 229 4.66 -2.73 20.51
N TRP A 230 4.61 -3.12 21.78
CA TRP A 230 3.57 -2.65 22.69
C TRP A 230 4.10 -1.52 23.57
N LYS A 231 3.37 -0.40 23.59
CA LYS A 231 3.62 0.78 24.41
C LYS A 231 2.51 0.96 25.44
N GLY A 232 2.82 1.66 26.52
CA GLY A 232 1.88 1.91 27.61
C GLY A 232 2.43 1.45 28.94
N ASN A 233 1.65 1.65 29.99
CA ASN A 233 1.89 1.10 31.32
C ASN A 233 0.69 0.25 31.71
N ASP A 234 0.93 -1.01 32.07
CA ASP A 234 -0.10 -1.93 32.56
C ASP A 234 -0.12 -2.00 34.09
N PHE A 235 0.68 -1.17 34.78
CA PHE A 235 0.74 -1.06 36.25
C PHE A 235 0.93 -2.41 36.96
N GLY A 236 1.69 -3.33 36.32
CA GLY A 236 2.01 -4.63 36.91
C GLY A 236 0.98 -5.73 36.63
N LEU A 237 -0.06 -5.46 35.83
CA LEU A 237 -1.06 -6.45 35.41
C LEU A 237 -0.50 -7.56 34.49
N GLY A 238 0.74 -7.40 34.00
CA GLY A 238 1.42 -8.38 33.15
C GLY A 238 0.83 -8.51 31.73
N LEU A 239 -0.12 -7.67 31.37
CA LEU A 239 -0.78 -7.65 30.07
C LEU A 239 0.19 -7.35 28.93
N LEU A 240 1.15 -6.44 29.14
CA LEU A 240 2.15 -6.12 28.12
C LEU A 240 2.99 -7.34 27.76
N GLY A 241 3.37 -8.16 28.74
CA GLY A 241 4.07 -9.44 28.51
C GLY A 241 3.19 -10.39 27.71
N ARG A 242 1.97 -10.67 28.20
CA ARG A 242 1.02 -11.57 27.53
C ARG A 242 0.75 -11.19 26.08
N TYR A 243 0.57 -9.91 25.77
CA TYR A 243 0.35 -9.47 24.39
C TYR A 243 1.60 -9.57 23.51
N ARG A 244 2.79 -9.33 24.07
CA ARG A 244 4.06 -9.46 23.33
C ARG A 244 4.37 -10.90 22.98
N ASP A 245 4.01 -11.83 23.85
CA ASP A 245 4.33 -13.25 23.67
C ASP A 245 3.29 -13.99 22.81
N ASP A 246 2.11 -13.39 22.59
CA ASP A 246 1.06 -13.99 21.78
C ASP A 246 1.24 -13.75 20.27
N SER A 247 1.66 -14.79 19.55
CA SER A 247 1.90 -14.71 18.09
C SER A 247 0.64 -14.35 17.30
N PHE A 248 -0.53 -14.90 17.67
CA PHE A 248 -1.79 -14.60 16.99
C PHE A 248 -2.17 -13.12 17.11
N ILE A 249 -2.02 -12.53 18.31
CA ILE A 249 -2.26 -11.08 18.52
C ILE A 249 -1.33 -10.26 17.63
N ASN A 250 -0.03 -10.53 17.69
CA ASN A 250 0.97 -9.72 16.99
C ASN A 250 0.88 -9.88 15.46
N ASP A 251 0.66 -11.08 14.96
CA ASP A 251 0.52 -11.34 13.52
C ASP A 251 -0.74 -10.69 12.95
N THR A 252 -1.86 -10.76 13.69
CA THR A 252 -3.12 -10.13 13.29
C THR A 252 -2.95 -8.61 13.23
N ILE A 253 -2.34 -8.01 14.24
CA ILE A 253 -2.06 -6.56 14.27
C ILE A 253 -1.05 -6.17 13.19
N ALA A 254 -0.03 -6.96 12.92
CA ALA A 254 0.96 -6.69 11.88
C ALA A 254 0.31 -6.68 10.48
N LYS A 255 -0.54 -7.68 10.21
CA LYS A 255 -1.24 -7.89 8.93
C LYS A 255 -2.29 -6.80 8.67
N ILE A 256 -3.16 -6.58 9.65
CA ILE A 256 -4.38 -5.77 9.51
C ILE A 256 -4.10 -4.34 9.95
N GLY A 257 -3.60 -4.24 11.18
CA GLY A 257 -3.22 -3.05 11.90
C GLY A 257 -4.23 -1.93 11.85
N LYS A 258 -5.13 -1.96 12.84
CA LYS A 258 -6.07 -0.88 13.16
C LYS A 258 -6.57 -0.88 14.61
N LEU A 259 -6.09 -1.78 15.46
CA LEU A 259 -6.16 -1.60 16.90
C LEU A 259 -5.43 -0.30 17.28
N GLN A 260 -6.13 0.63 17.92
CA GLN A 260 -5.59 1.93 18.33
C GLN A 260 -5.08 1.87 19.77
N SER A 261 -5.92 1.40 20.69
CA SER A 261 -5.61 1.29 22.11
C SER A 261 -6.50 0.25 22.80
N ILE A 262 -6.04 -0.18 23.98
CA ILE A 262 -6.76 -0.96 24.98
C ILE A 262 -6.64 -0.16 26.27
N GLU A 263 -7.77 0.24 26.85
CA GLU A 263 -7.78 1.23 27.91
C GLU A 263 -8.71 0.85 29.06
N THR A 264 -8.42 1.36 30.25
CA THR A 264 -9.40 1.50 31.34
C THR A 264 -9.78 2.96 31.51
N HIS A 265 -10.92 3.25 32.15
CA HIS A 265 -11.39 4.63 32.36
C HIS A 265 -11.68 4.91 33.83
N PRO A 266 -10.68 5.35 34.62
CA PRO A 266 -10.83 5.63 36.04
C PRO A 266 -11.98 6.61 36.31
N ASN A 267 -12.76 6.31 37.35
CA ASN A 267 -13.92 7.08 37.81
C ASN A 267 -15.07 7.22 36.81
N ILE A 268 -15.01 6.52 35.68
CA ILE A 268 -16.03 6.62 34.62
C ILE A 268 -16.62 5.24 34.32
N TYR A 269 -15.78 4.24 34.05
CA TYR A 269 -16.26 2.92 33.64
C TYR A 269 -15.45 1.81 34.28
N GLN A 270 -16.17 0.87 34.87
CA GLN A 270 -15.60 -0.29 35.54
C GLN A 270 -15.34 -1.41 34.54
N GLY A 271 -14.19 -1.33 33.89
CA GLY A 271 -13.72 -2.33 32.94
C GLY A 271 -12.81 -1.77 31.87
N TRP A 272 -12.83 -2.43 30.72
CA TRP A 272 -11.90 -2.16 29.62
C TRP A 272 -12.62 -1.73 28.35
N THR A 273 -11.93 -0.94 27.53
CA THR A 273 -12.33 -0.65 26.16
C THR A 273 -11.24 -1.03 25.16
N ILE A 274 -11.66 -1.42 23.96
CA ILE A 274 -10.78 -1.65 22.80
C ILE A 274 -11.19 -0.68 21.69
N ASP A 275 -10.26 0.18 21.29
CA ASP A 275 -10.47 1.18 20.25
C ASP A 275 -10.00 0.67 18.88
N LEU A 276 -10.93 0.62 17.92
CA LEU A 276 -10.71 0.17 16.56
C LEU A 276 -11.09 1.25 15.53
N ARG A 277 -10.45 1.23 14.36
CA ARG A 277 -10.85 2.09 13.21
C ARG A 277 -11.80 1.42 12.21
N TYR A 278 -12.01 0.13 12.35
CA TYR A 278 -13.02 -0.69 11.68
C TYR A 278 -13.06 -2.06 12.34
N ILE A 279 -14.00 -2.89 11.95
CA ILE A 279 -14.06 -4.30 12.37
C ILE A 279 -14.11 -5.26 11.17
N ASN A 280 -13.55 -6.43 11.35
CA ASN A 280 -13.75 -7.62 10.51
C ASN A 280 -13.60 -8.87 11.39
N GLU A 281 -13.84 -10.06 10.83
CA GLU A 281 -13.79 -11.31 11.59
C GLU A 281 -12.45 -11.54 12.31
N ASP A 282 -11.31 -11.29 11.62
CA ASP A 282 -9.98 -11.42 12.23
C ASP A 282 -9.81 -10.47 13.44
N LEU A 283 -10.25 -9.20 13.32
CA LEU A 283 -10.20 -8.23 14.43
C LEU A 283 -11.22 -8.55 15.52
N TRP A 284 -12.35 -9.15 15.19
CA TRP A 284 -13.33 -9.62 16.16
C TRP A 284 -12.72 -10.72 17.03
N LYS A 285 -12.15 -11.76 16.40
CA LYS A 285 -11.43 -12.85 17.09
C LYS A 285 -10.27 -12.33 17.94
N LEU A 286 -9.50 -11.37 17.41
CA LEU A 286 -8.45 -10.67 18.15
C LEU A 286 -9.00 -9.98 19.39
N SER A 287 -10.08 -9.20 19.25
CA SER A 287 -10.69 -8.43 20.34
C SER A 287 -11.24 -9.36 21.42
N GLN A 288 -11.86 -10.48 21.03
CA GLN A 288 -12.34 -11.52 21.95
C GLN A 288 -11.19 -12.14 22.75
N LYS A 289 -10.03 -12.39 22.12
CA LYS A 289 -8.85 -12.93 22.80
C LYS A 289 -8.23 -11.92 23.77
N ILE A 290 -8.09 -10.66 23.35
CA ILE A 290 -7.62 -9.57 24.22
C ILE A 290 -8.54 -9.43 25.43
N ALA A 291 -9.86 -9.42 25.21
CA ALA A 291 -10.83 -9.30 26.28
C ALA A 291 -10.69 -10.40 27.34
N LYS A 292 -10.41 -11.64 26.94
CA LYS A 292 -10.11 -12.73 27.88
C LYS A 292 -8.86 -12.45 28.70
N TYR A 293 -7.76 -12.04 28.06
CA TYR A 293 -6.53 -11.69 28.79
C TYR A 293 -6.72 -10.55 29.79
N ASN A 294 -7.56 -9.57 29.46
CA ASN A 294 -7.89 -8.46 30.35
C ASN A 294 -8.63 -8.94 31.60
N LEU A 295 -9.68 -9.76 31.40
CA LEU A 295 -10.45 -10.34 32.51
C LEU A 295 -9.60 -11.28 33.39
N ASP A 296 -8.61 -11.95 32.80
CA ASP A 296 -7.69 -12.85 33.51
C ASP A 296 -6.46 -12.12 34.10
N SER A 297 -6.40 -10.78 34.04
CA SER A 297 -5.26 -10.01 34.59
C SER A 297 -5.45 -9.56 36.04
N HIS A 298 -6.70 -9.54 36.50
CA HIS A 298 -7.11 -9.19 37.87
C HIS A 298 -7.54 -10.42 38.70
N ARG A 299 -7.29 -11.62 38.17
CA ARG A 299 -7.51 -12.92 38.83
C ARG A 299 -6.18 -13.53 39.21
#